data_AF-A0A1V3X8C0-F1
#
_entry.id   AF-A0A1V3X8C0-F1
#
_cell.length_a   1.000
_cell.length_b   1.000
_cell.length_c   1.000
_cell.angle_alpha   90.00
_cell.angle_beta   90.00
_cell.angle_gamma   90.00
#
_symmetry.space_group_name_H-M   'P 1'
#
loop_
_entity.id
_entity.type
_entity.pdbx_description
1 polymer ?
#
loop_
_entity_poly.entity_id
_entity_poly.type
_entity_poly.pdbx_seq_one_letter_code
_entity_poly.pdbx_strand_id
1 'polypeptide(L)'
;MAQGAKPGEGGQLPGHKVYPWVADVRHSTPGVGLISPPPHHDIYSIEDLAQLIYDLKNANPSARVHVKLVSENGVGTVAAGVSKAHADVVLISGHDGGTGRPR
;
A
#
# COMPACT_ATOMS: atom_id res chain seq x y z
N MET A 1 5.19 3.78 -2.96
CA MET A 1 4.09 3.75 -1.96
C MET A 1 4.57 2.97 -0.75
N ALA A 2 4.23 3.39 0.47
CA ALA A 2 4.76 2.76 1.68
C ALA A 2 3.99 3.18 2.94
N GLN A 3 4.35 2.59 4.08
CA GLN A 3 3.93 3.03 5.42
C GLN A 3 5.10 3.67 6.17
N GLY A 4 4.84 4.73 6.93
CA GLY A 4 5.87 5.48 7.66
C GLY A 4 6.66 4.65 8.68
N ALA A 5 5.98 3.69 9.33
CA ALA A 5 6.58 2.81 10.34
C ALA A 5 7.65 1.85 9.78
N LYS A 6 7.52 1.48 8.49
CA LYS A 6 8.43 0.59 7.77
C LYS A 6 8.49 0.99 6.29
N PRO A 7 9.19 2.07 5.94
CA PRO A 7 9.33 2.48 4.55
C PRO A 7 10.11 1.42 3.78
N GLY A 8 9.58 0.97 2.65
CA GLY A 8 10.26 -0.03 1.80
C GLY A 8 10.12 -1.49 2.24
N GLU A 9 9.30 -1.82 3.24
CA GLU A 9 8.96 -3.20 3.62
C GLU A 9 7.45 -3.46 3.44
N GLY A 10 7.09 -4.72 3.18
CA GLY A 10 5.70 -5.14 3.15
C GLY A 10 5.09 -5.37 4.55
N GLY A 11 3.77 -5.52 4.59
CA GLY A 11 3.05 -5.87 5.82
C GLY A 11 3.49 -7.21 6.39
N GLN A 12 3.47 -7.33 7.72
CA GLN A 12 3.84 -8.57 8.41
C GLN A 12 2.76 -8.97 9.42
N LEU A 13 2.29 -10.21 9.33
CA LEU A 13 1.36 -10.82 10.29
C LEU A 13 1.95 -12.12 10.84
N PRO A 14 2.32 -12.19 12.13
CA PRO A 14 2.85 -13.41 12.75
C PRO A 14 1.85 -14.56 12.69
N GLY A 15 2.33 -15.79 12.47
CA GLY A 15 1.49 -16.98 12.30
C GLY A 15 0.53 -17.24 13.47
N HIS A 16 0.95 -16.98 14.71
CA HIS A 16 0.08 -17.11 15.89
C HIS A 16 -1.10 -16.12 15.92
N LYS A 17 -1.10 -15.09 15.06
CA LYS A 17 -2.24 -14.18 14.85
C LYS A 17 -3.06 -14.54 13.60
N VAL A 18 -2.66 -15.56 12.84
CA VAL A 18 -3.36 -16.05 11.65
C VAL A 18 -4.34 -17.14 12.06
N TYR A 19 -5.41 -16.71 12.74
CA TYR A 19 -6.54 -17.57 13.11
C TYR A 19 -7.26 -18.11 11.86
N PRO A 20 -8.05 -19.20 11.95
CA PRO A 20 -8.74 -19.78 10.80
C PRO A 20 -9.57 -18.78 9.98
N TRP A 21 -10.29 -17.87 10.65
CA TRP A 21 -11.06 -16.82 9.97
C TRP A 21 -10.19 -15.76 9.30
N VAL A 22 -9.00 -15.47 9.83
CA VAL A 22 -8.03 -14.55 9.21
C VAL A 22 -7.45 -15.20 7.96
N ALA A 23 -7.13 -16.49 8.05
CA ALA A 23 -6.61 -17.28 6.96
C ALA A 23 -7.62 -17.39 5.81
N ASP A 24 -8.90 -17.63 6.13
CA ASP A 24 -10.00 -17.72 5.17
C ASP A 24 -10.17 -16.40 4.38
N VAL A 25 -10.29 -15.27 5.08
CA VAL A 25 -10.38 -13.93 4.46
C VAL A 25 -9.18 -13.60 3.55
N ARG A 26 -8.01 -14.14 3.88
CA ARG A 26 -6.76 -13.90 3.13
C ARG A 26 -6.41 -15.01 2.13
N HIS A 27 -7.26 -16.03 1.98
CA HIS A 27 -7.00 -17.22 1.17
C HIS A 27 -5.61 -17.83 1.43
N SER A 28 -5.28 -17.99 2.72
CA SER A 28 -3.96 -18.41 3.20
C SER A 28 -4.06 -19.58 4.19
N THR A 29 -2.94 -20.10 4.67
CA THR A 29 -2.91 -21.24 5.60
C THR A 29 -2.97 -20.76 7.06
N PRO A 30 -3.92 -21.27 7.90
CA PRO A 30 -3.96 -20.96 9.32
C PRO A 30 -2.63 -21.26 10.03
N GLY A 31 -2.22 -20.39 10.95
CA GLY A 31 -0.99 -20.54 11.72
C GLY A 31 0.31 -20.22 10.97
N VAL A 32 0.28 -20.02 9.64
CA VAL A 32 1.46 -19.66 8.84
C VAL A 32 1.64 -18.14 8.83
N GLY A 33 2.86 -17.66 9.07
CA GLY A 33 3.16 -16.23 9.03
C GLY A 33 3.02 -15.65 7.63
N LEU A 34 2.45 -14.44 7.53
CA LEU A 34 2.26 -13.74 6.27
C LEU A 34 3.23 -12.55 6.18
N ILE A 35 4.05 -12.54 5.16
CA ILE A 35 4.94 -11.43 4.80
C ILE A 35 4.55 -10.98 3.40
N SER A 36 4.08 -9.75 3.27
CA SER A 36 3.74 -9.18 1.96
C SER A 36 5.02 -8.80 1.21
N PRO A 37 5.05 -8.95 -0.13
CA PRO A 37 6.14 -8.41 -0.93
C PRO A 37 6.25 -6.89 -0.74
N PRO A 38 7.47 -6.31 -0.73
CA PRO A 38 7.63 -4.87 -0.51
C PRO A 38 7.09 -3.99 -1.65
N PRO A 39 7.41 -4.21 -2.94
CA PRO A 39 6.76 -3.48 -4.02
C PRO A 39 5.42 -4.13 -4.38
N HIS A 40 4.45 -3.31 -4.79
CA HIS A 40 3.30 -3.83 -5.51
C HIS A 40 3.82 -4.35 -6.87
N HIS A 41 3.60 -5.63 -7.17
CA HIS A 41 4.13 -6.25 -8.39
C HIS A 41 3.56 -5.67 -9.68
N ASP A 42 2.49 -4.89 -9.59
CA ASP A 42 1.88 -4.25 -10.75
C ASP A 42 2.26 -2.76 -10.88
N ILE A 43 3.22 -2.27 -10.09
CA ILE A 43 3.65 -0.85 -10.13
C ILE A 43 5.17 -0.76 -10.11
N TYR A 44 5.74 -0.59 -11.30
CA TYR A 44 7.17 -0.36 -11.51
C TYR A 44 7.48 1.05 -12.03
N SER A 45 6.47 1.77 -12.51
CA SER A 45 6.55 3.11 -13.07
C SER A 45 5.36 3.99 -12.65
N ILE A 46 5.40 5.28 -13.02
CA ILE A 46 4.27 6.18 -12.73
C ILE A 46 3.08 5.90 -13.66
N GLU A 47 3.37 5.39 -14.86
CA GLU A 47 2.39 4.94 -15.84
C GLU A 47 1.63 3.71 -15.34
N ASP A 48 2.32 2.76 -14.71
CA ASP A 48 1.66 1.59 -14.10
C ASP A 48 0.72 2.00 -12.95
N LEU A 49 1.13 2.98 -12.14
CA LEU A 49 0.25 3.54 -11.12
C LEU A 49 -0.99 4.20 -11.74
N ALA A 50 -0.83 4.93 -12.85
CA ALA A 50 -1.95 5.53 -13.56
C ALA A 50 -2.91 4.45 -14.10
N GLN A 51 -2.38 3.34 -14.61
CA GLN A 51 -3.19 2.20 -15.04
C GLN A 51 -3.96 1.59 -13.88
N LEU A 52 -3.32 1.37 -12.72
CA LEU A 52 -4.04 0.86 -11.54
C LEU A 52 -5.14 1.83 -11.08
N ILE A 53 -4.87 3.14 -11.07
CA ILE A 53 -5.89 4.15 -10.72
C ILE A 53 -7.06 4.12 -11.71
N TYR A 54 -6.77 3.97 -13.00
CA TYR A 54 -7.79 3.81 -14.04
C TYR A 54 -8.64 2.57 -13.79
N ASP A 55 -8.03 1.42 -13.53
CA ASP A 55 -8.73 0.16 -13.28
C ASP A 55 -9.62 0.27 -12.03
N LEU A 56 -9.13 0.88 -10.95
CA LEU A 56 -9.89 1.11 -9.72
C LEU A 56 -11.12 2.00 -9.95
N LYS A 57 -10.98 3.08 -10.73
CA LYS A 57 -12.09 3.99 -11.06
C LYS A 57 -13.11 3.34 -12.00
N ASN A 58 -12.69 2.45 -12.90
CA ASN A 58 -13.63 1.70 -13.74
C ASN A 58 -14.38 0.63 -12.93
N ALA A 59 -13.70 -0.04 -12.00
CA ALA A 59 -14.33 -1.03 -11.12
C ALA A 59 -15.34 -0.38 -10.16
N ASN A 60 -15.07 0.84 -9.68
CA ASN A 60 -16.02 1.61 -8.88
C ASN A 60 -15.97 3.12 -9.22
N PRO A 61 -16.85 3.59 -10.11
CA PRO A 61 -16.89 5.00 -10.54
C PRO A 61 -17.23 6.01 -9.42
N SER A 62 -17.82 5.55 -8.31
CA SER A 62 -18.19 6.42 -7.19
C SER A 62 -17.06 6.58 -6.16
N ALA A 63 -16.03 5.75 -6.22
CA ALA A 63 -14.96 5.75 -5.24
C ALA A 63 -13.90 6.81 -5.53
N ARG A 64 -13.34 7.36 -4.45
CA ARG A 64 -12.11 8.16 -4.49
C ARG A 64 -10.89 7.26 -4.32
N VAL A 65 -9.86 7.49 -5.12
CA VAL A 65 -8.59 6.79 -5.08
C VAL A 65 -7.56 7.63 -4.33
N HIS A 66 -7.09 7.09 -3.21
CA HIS A 66 -6.06 7.70 -2.38
C HIS A 66 -4.74 6.99 -2.62
N VAL A 67 -3.66 7.76 -2.83
CA VAL A 67 -2.30 7.23 -2.89
C VAL A 67 -1.54 7.67 -1.65
N LYS A 68 -1.10 6.68 -0.86
CA LYS A 68 -0.34 6.90 0.37
C LYS A 68 1.16 6.87 0.09
N LEU A 69 1.82 7.98 0.38
CA LEU A 69 3.27 8.17 0.32
C LEU A 69 3.84 8.35 1.73
N VAL A 70 5.14 8.13 1.87
CA VAL A 70 5.89 8.41 3.09
C VAL A 70 6.70 9.68 2.87
N SER A 71 6.78 10.52 3.90
CA SER A 71 7.57 11.75 3.88
C SER A 71 9.06 11.41 3.79
N GLU A 72 9.67 11.81 2.68
CA GLU A 72 11.11 11.74 2.43
C GLU A 72 11.54 12.86 1.49
N ASN A 73 12.85 13.14 1.42
CA ASN A 73 13.36 14.11 0.46
C ASN A 73 13.01 13.68 -0.97
N GLY A 74 12.38 14.58 -1.73
CA GLY A 74 11.92 14.29 -3.09
C GLY A 74 10.47 13.79 -3.21
N VAL A 75 9.75 13.61 -2.09
CA VAL A 75 8.33 13.19 -2.11
C VAL A 75 7.44 14.14 -2.90
N GLY A 76 7.78 15.44 -3.00
CA GLY A 76 7.04 16.42 -3.79
C GLY A 76 7.03 16.10 -5.29
N THR A 77 8.15 15.63 -5.85
CA THR A 77 8.23 15.22 -7.26
C THR A 77 7.37 14.00 -7.52
N VAL A 78 7.40 13.02 -6.61
CA VAL A 78 6.56 11.82 -6.68
C VAL A 78 5.08 12.21 -6.57
N ALA A 79 4.73 13.08 -5.62
CA ALA A 79 3.37 13.57 -5.44
C ALA A 79 2.84 14.28 -6.70
N ALA A 80 3.67 15.07 -7.40
CA ALA A 80 3.28 15.69 -8.66
C ALA A 80 2.97 14.64 -9.75
N GLY A 81 3.76 13.56 -9.83
CA GLY A 81 3.47 12.43 -10.72
C GLY A 81 2.16 11.73 -10.37
N VAL A 82 1.94 11.47 -9.08
CA VAL A 82 0.70 10.84 -8.57
C VAL A 82 -0.54 11.68 -8.91
N SER A 83 -0.45 13.01 -8.79
CA SER A 83 -1.54 13.91 -9.19
C SER A 83 -1.82 13.86 -10.69
N LYS A 84 -0.78 13.73 -11.53
CA LYS A 84 -0.93 13.53 -12.99
C LYS A 84 -1.53 12.16 -13.34
N ALA A 85 -1.33 11.16 -12.49
CA ALA A 85 -1.92 9.82 -12.62
C ALA A 85 -3.40 9.76 -12.18
N HIS A 86 -4.05 10.91 -11.96
CA HIS A 86 -5.47 11.02 -11.61
C HIS A 86 -5.88 10.45 -10.24
N ALA A 87 -4.97 10.41 -9.27
CA ALA A 87 -5.34 10.17 -7.89
C ALA A 87 -6.20 11.32 -7.32
N ASP A 88 -7.24 11.01 -6.55
CA ASP A 88 -8.12 12.02 -5.96
C ASP A 88 -7.54 12.64 -4.68
N VAL A 89 -6.62 11.92 -4.02
CA VAL A 89 -5.91 12.37 -2.81
C VAL A 89 -4.50 11.82 -2.79
N VAL A 90 -3.54 12.69 -2.45
CA VAL A 90 -2.19 12.29 -2.05
C VAL A 90 -2.07 12.41 -0.54
N LEU A 91 -1.90 11.28 0.15
CA LEU A 91 -1.72 11.23 1.61
C LEU A 91 -0.23 11.11 1.93
N ILE A 92 0.34 12.09 2.62
CA ILE A 92 1.74 12.06 3.09
C ILE A 92 1.78 11.59 4.54
N SER A 93 2.43 10.46 4.80
CA SER A 93 2.63 9.92 6.15
C SER A 93 4.02 10.27 6.67
N GLY A 94 4.10 10.82 7.88
CA GLY A 94 5.38 11.02 8.57
C GLY A 94 6.08 9.71 8.97
N HIS A 95 7.28 9.82 9.51
CA HIS A 95 8.11 8.69 9.93
C HIS A 95 7.53 7.93 11.15
N ASP A 96 6.87 8.65 12.07
CA ASP A 96 6.41 8.11 13.36
C ASP A 96 5.05 7.41 13.32
N GLY A 97 4.70 6.80 12.18
CA GLY A 97 3.47 6.02 12.06
C GLY A 97 3.50 4.77 12.95
N GLY A 98 2.36 4.41 13.56
CA GLY A 98 2.24 3.16 14.30
C GLY A 98 2.25 1.91 13.41
N THR A 99 2.68 0.77 13.96
CA THR A 99 2.59 -0.55 13.30
C THR A 99 2.25 -1.63 14.32
N GLY A 100 1.38 -2.57 13.95
CA GLY A 100 0.99 -3.71 14.79
C GLY A 100 2.09 -4.76 14.99
N ARG A 101 3.20 -4.63 14.25
CA ARG A 101 4.46 -5.36 14.45
C ARG A 101 5.61 -4.44 14.00
N PRO A 102 6.41 -3.84 14.91
CA PRO A 102 7.66 -3.16 14.55
C PRO A 102 8.70 -4.17 14.02
N ARG A 103 9.88 -3.71 13.62
CA ARG A 103 10.94 -4.63 13.14
C ARG A 103 11.23 -5.74 14.16
#